data_AF-A0A6N2T1V7-F1
#
_entry.id   AF-A0A6N2T1V7-F1
#
_cell.length_a   1.000
_cell.length_b   1.000
_cell.length_c   1.000
_cell.angle_alpha   90.00
_cell.angle_beta   90.00
_cell.angle_gamma   90.00
#
_symmetry.space_group_name_H-M   'P 1'
#
loop_
_entity.id
_entity.type
_entity.pdbx_description
1 polymer ?
#
loop_
_entity_poly.entity_id
_entity_poly.type
_entity_poly.pdbx_seq_one_letter_code
_entity_poly.pdbx_strand_id
1 'polypeptide(L)'
;MLKAIYGKDKILMFRLLENATKEKATKLALQTEHTLSYENNVDTTQTKDGAITSNGGIEVSLEINAIASHDEVNEMLKKSVIEQKVLECWEIDLAGEAQEGKYPAKYMQGKLESWEMPANVEDLAEISTTMKIDGIPQDGFATISKDQEKAILYAFRDVTIFDEKAESTEGHA
;
A
#
# COMPACT_ATOMS: atom_id res chain seq x y z
N MET A 1 -8.77 14.83 21.61
CA MET A 1 -8.31 13.56 22.22
C MET A 1 -7.32 12.96 21.24
N LEU A 2 -6.08 12.68 21.66
CA LEU A 2 -5.08 12.08 20.77
C LEU A 2 -5.50 10.63 20.51
N LYS A 3 -5.82 10.29 19.26
CA LYS A 3 -6.08 8.90 18.85
C LYS A 3 -4.77 8.29 18.36
N ALA A 4 -4.47 7.07 18.80
CA ALA A 4 -3.34 6.32 18.27
C ALA A 4 -3.63 5.94 16.81
N ILE A 5 -2.62 6.05 15.95
CA ILE A 5 -2.67 5.58 14.57
C ILE A 5 -2.20 4.12 14.59
N TYR A 6 -3.03 3.20 14.12
CA TYR A 6 -2.65 1.80 13.96
C TYR A 6 -2.31 1.52 12.50
N GLY A 7 -1.16 0.89 12.24
CA GLY A 7 -0.73 0.56 10.87
C GLY A 7 -1.74 -0.28 10.10
N LYS A 8 -2.49 -1.17 10.78
CA LYS A 8 -3.57 -1.97 10.18
C LYS A 8 -4.71 -1.14 9.55
N ASP A 9 -4.89 0.11 10.01
CA ASP A 9 -5.94 1.00 9.51
C ASP A 9 -5.46 1.82 8.30
N LYS A 10 -4.16 1.76 7.99
CA LYS A 10 -3.56 2.35 6.79
C LYS A 10 -3.49 1.32 5.68
N ILE A 11 -4.21 1.58 4.59
CA ILE A 11 -4.34 0.64 3.48
C ILE A 11 -3.76 1.23 2.21
N LEU A 12 -2.95 0.45 1.51
CA LEU A 12 -2.47 0.78 0.17
C LEU A 12 -3.40 0.24 -0.91
N MET A 13 -3.72 1.09 -1.87
CA MET A 13 -4.37 0.70 -3.13
C MET A 13 -3.51 1.11 -4.31
N PHE A 14 -3.48 0.28 -5.35
CA PHE A 14 -2.67 0.48 -6.55
C PHE A 14 -3.51 0.46 -7.81
N ARG A 15 -3.07 1.22 -8.81
CA ARG A 15 -3.62 1.17 -10.17
C ARG A 15 -2.54 1.53 -11.19
N LEU A 16 -2.57 0.93 -12.37
CA LEU A 16 -1.77 1.40 -13.49
C LEU A 16 -2.32 2.74 -14.00
N LEU A 17 -1.45 3.74 -14.13
CA LEU A 17 -1.86 5.09 -14.58
C LEU A 17 -2.53 5.04 -15.97
N GLU A 18 -2.06 4.16 -16.87
CA GLU A 18 -2.64 3.94 -18.19
C GLU A 18 -4.10 3.42 -18.14
N ASN A 19 -4.49 2.77 -17.04
CA ASN A 19 -5.82 2.22 -16.82
C ASN A 19 -6.69 3.13 -15.94
N ALA A 20 -6.28 4.37 -15.68
CA ALA A 20 -6.99 5.28 -14.78
C ALA A 20 -8.46 5.54 -15.17
N THR A 21 -8.80 5.38 -16.46
CA THR A 21 -10.16 5.55 -17.00
C THR A 21 -10.94 4.25 -17.15
N LYS A 22 -10.27 3.09 -17.00
CA LYS A 22 -10.82 1.76 -17.31
C LYS A 22 -11.01 0.90 -16.07
N GLU A 23 -10.16 1.07 -15.07
CA GLU A 23 -10.07 0.18 -13.92
C GLU A 23 -10.15 0.96 -12.60
N LYS A 24 -10.65 0.28 -11.57
CA LYS A 24 -10.62 0.75 -10.19
C LYS A 24 -9.29 0.38 -9.56
N ALA A 25 -8.87 1.11 -8.53
CA ALA A 25 -7.70 0.75 -7.75
C ALA A 25 -7.94 -0.54 -6.95
N THR A 26 -6.90 -1.35 -6.82
CA THR A 26 -6.97 -2.66 -6.16
C THR A 26 -6.05 -2.68 -4.94
N LYS A 27 -6.49 -3.31 -3.86
CA LYS A 27 -5.70 -3.47 -2.63
C LYS A 27 -4.62 -4.53 -2.83
N LEU A 28 -3.43 -4.28 -2.30
CA LEU A 28 -2.41 -5.32 -2.13
C LEU A 28 -2.81 -6.28 -1.01
N ALA A 29 -2.88 -7.57 -1.31
CA ALA A 29 -3.23 -8.58 -0.32
C ALA A 29 -2.05 -8.84 0.64
N LEU A 30 -2.38 -9.27 1.86
CA LEU A 30 -1.42 -9.78 2.86
C LEU A 30 -0.23 -8.85 3.15
N GLN A 31 -0.45 -7.55 3.04
CA GLN A 31 0.55 -6.55 3.41
C GLN A 31 0.88 -6.64 4.91
N THR A 32 2.17 -6.73 5.22
CA THR A 32 2.69 -6.79 6.60
C THR A 32 3.03 -5.39 7.10
N GLU A 33 3.65 -4.58 6.24
CA GLU A 33 4.01 -3.19 6.54
C GLU A 33 4.17 -2.34 5.27
N HIS A 34 4.13 -1.02 5.45
CA HIS A 34 4.69 -0.07 4.49
C HIS A 34 5.28 1.12 5.21
N THR A 35 6.28 1.72 4.57
CA THR A 35 6.96 2.92 5.07
C THR A 35 6.99 3.96 3.97
N LEU A 36 6.39 5.13 4.24
CA LEU A 36 6.46 6.30 3.37
C LEU A 36 7.53 7.26 3.91
N SER A 37 8.63 7.38 3.18
CA SER A 37 9.81 8.14 3.56
C SER A 37 9.92 9.44 2.75
N TYR A 38 10.34 10.52 3.42
CA TYR A 38 10.58 11.83 2.81
C TYR A 38 12.02 12.24 3.11
N GLU A 39 12.84 12.34 2.07
CA GLU A 39 14.23 12.76 2.17
C GLU A 39 14.41 14.13 1.51
N ASN A 40 14.92 15.11 2.25
CA ASN A 40 15.24 16.41 1.71
C ASN A 40 16.72 16.42 1.33
N ASN A 41 17.02 16.43 0.02
CA ASN A 41 18.38 16.58 -0.45
C ASN A 41 18.81 18.03 -0.22
N VAL A 42 19.81 18.21 0.64
CA VAL A 42 20.41 19.52 0.93
C VAL A 42 21.82 19.51 0.36
N ASP A 43 22.01 20.22 -0.74
CA ASP A 43 23.32 20.41 -1.33
C ASP A 43 24.10 21.40 -0.47
N THR A 44 25.22 20.95 0.09
CA THR A 44 26.08 21.79 0.93
C THR A 44 27.34 22.16 0.16
N THR A 45 27.46 23.43 -0.21
CA THR A 45 28.67 23.98 -0.82
C THR A 45 29.54 24.58 0.27
N GLN A 46 30.73 24.02 0.50
CA GLN A 46 31.69 24.62 1.43
C GLN A 46 32.33 25.86 0.81
N THR A 47 32.24 26.99 1.51
CA THR A 47 32.96 28.22 1.18
C THR A 47 33.96 28.56 2.27
N LYS A 48 34.86 29.50 1.98
CA LYS A 48 35.84 29.99 2.96
C LYS A 48 35.18 30.75 4.14
N ASP A 49 33.93 31.15 3.99
CA ASP A 49 33.14 31.89 4.98
C ASP A 49 32.11 31.01 5.70
N GLY A 50 32.11 29.70 5.42
CA GLY A 50 31.20 28.72 5.99
C GLY A 50 30.48 27.88 4.92
N ALA A 51 29.72 26.89 5.38
CA ALA A 51 28.91 26.06 4.50
C ALA A 51 27.65 26.83 4.07
N ILE A 52 27.37 26.90 2.76
CA ILE A 52 26.11 27.39 2.21
C ILE A 52 25.29 26.18 1.77
N THR A 53 24.04 26.11 2.19
CA THR A 53 23.11 25.05 1.79
C THR A 53 22.16 25.54 0.70
N SER A 54 21.92 24.71 -0.32
CA SER A 54 20.87 24.88 -1.32
C SER A 54 19.90 23.70 -1.30
N ASN A 55 18.62 23.95 -1.51
CA ASN A 55 17.62 22.89 -1.61
C ASN A 55 17.81 22.10 -2.91
N GLY A 56 18.19 20.83 -2.79
CA GLY A 56 18.34 19.86 -3.88
C GLY A 56 17.04 19.11 -4.24
N GLY A 57 15.95 19.35 -3.50
CA GLY A 57 14.63 18.76 -3.75
C GLY A 57 14.22 17.74 -2.69
N ILE A 58 12.95 17.35 -2.71
CA ILE A 58 12.41 16.31 -1.82
C ILE A 58 12.27 15.03 -2.65
N GLU A 59 12.94 13.96 -2.20
CA GLU A 59 12.72 12.61 -2.69
C GLU A 59 11.74 11.90 -1.77
N VAL A 60 10.79 11.17 -2.37
CA VAL A 60 9.80 10.39 -1.63
C VAL A 60 9.85 8.94 -2.11
N SER A 61 9.95 8.02 -1.16
CA SER A 61 9.92 6.58 -1.42
C SER A 61 8.86 5.89 -0.57
N LEU A 62 8.24 4.86 -1.15
CA LEU A 62 7.29 3.99 -0.47
C LEU A 62 7.85 2.57 -0.49
N GLU A 63 8.25 2.06 0.66
CA GLU A 63 8.68 0.67 0.85
C GLU A 63 7.49 -0.16 1.30
N ILE A 64 7.33 -1.35 0.72
CA ILE A 64 6.18 -2.22 0.96
C ILE A 64 6.68 -3.64 1.17
N ASN A 65 6.25 -4.25 2.27
CA ASN A 65 6.45 -5.67 2.55
C ASN A 65 5.09 -6.38 2.64
N ALA A 66 4.98 -7.53 1.99
CA ALA A 66 3.74 -8.31 1.94
C ALA A 66 4.01 -9.80 1.74
N ILE A 67 3.13 -10.67 2.24
CA ILE A 67 3.23 -12.10 1.96
C ILE A 67 2.78 -12.37 0.53
N ALA A 68 3.61 -13.10 -0.23
CA ALA A 68 3.34 -13.42 -1.62
C ALA A 68 2.06 -14.24 -1.77
N SER A 69 1.24 -13.84 -2.75
CA SER A 69 0.04 -14.54 -3.18
C SER A 69 -0.02 -14.62 -4.71
N HIS A 70 -0.83 -15.54 -5.23
CA HIS A 70 -1.03 -15.73 -6.68
C HIS A 70 -2.19 -14.87 -7.19
N ASP A 71 -2.23 -13.60 -6.78
CA ASP A 71 -3.24 -12.63 -7.15
C ASP A 71 -2.79 -11.77 -8.33
N GLU A 72 -3.78 -11.25 -9.06
CA GLU A 72 -3.54 -10.42 -10.24
C GLU A 72 -2.80 -9.12 -9.92
N VAL A 73 -2.89 -8.63 -8.67
CA VAL A 73 -2.19 -7.41 -8.23
C VAL A 73 -0.69 -7.67 -8.13
N ASN A 74 -0.26 -8.78 -7.52
CA ASN A 74 1.17 -9.13 -7.47
C ASN A 74 1.77 -9.29 -8.87
N GLU A 75 1.06 -9.95 -9.79
CA GLU A 75 1.52 -10.06 -11.18
C GLU A 75 1.54 -8.70 -11.91
N MET A 76 0.56 -7.84 -11.65
CA MET A 76 0.52 -6.48 -12.20
C MET A 76 1.68 -5.62 -11.70
N LEU A 77 1.98 -5.66 -10.40
CA LEU A 77 3.09 -4.92 -9.80
C LEU A 77 4.44 -5.44 -10.30
N LYS A 78 4.64 -6.76 -10.33
CA LYS A 78 5.85 -7.36 -10.90
C LYS A 78 6.07 -6.96 -12.37
N LYS A 79 5.01 -7.00 -13.20
CA LYS A 79 5.08 -6.55 -14.59
C LYS A 79 5.39 -5.05 -14.69
N SER A 80 4.86 -4.24 -13.77
CA SER A 80 5.12 -2.80 -13.78
C SER A 80 6.60 -2.46 -13.58
N VAL A 81 7.34 -3.26 -12.79
CA VAL A 81 8.80 -3.14 -12.65
C VAL A 81 9.49 -3.46 -13.98
N ILE A 82 9.16 -4.61 -14.57
CA ILE A 82 9.78 -5.09 -15.82
C ILE A 82 9.53 -4.11 -16.98
N GLU A 83 8.31 -3.61 -17.09
CA GLU A 83 7.85 -2.72 -18.16
C GLU A 83 8.03 -1.23 -17.83
N GLN A 84 8.59 -0.90 -16.65
CA GLN A 84 8.79 0.46 -16.15
C GLN A 84 7.54 1.35 -16.18
N LYS A 85 6.39 0.76 -15.87
CA LYS A 85 5.08 1.43 -15.89
C LYS A 85 4.91 2.36 -14.70
N VAL A 86 4.17 3.45 -14.94
CA VAL A 86 3.77 4.38 -13.88
C VAL A 86 2.51 3.84 -13.20
N LEU A 87 2.58 3.78 -11.88
CA LEU A 87 1.49 3.40 -10.99
C LEU A 87 0.96 4.63 -10.27
N GLU A 88 -0.34 4.60 -10.01
CA GLU A 88 -0.99 5.39 -8.98
C GLU A 88 -1.08 4.55 -7.70
N CYS A 89 -0.80 5.18 -6.57
CA CYS A 89 -0.94 4.57 -5.26
C CYS A 89 -1.70 5.53 -4.31
N TRP A 90 -2.54 4.96 -3.46
CA TRP A 90 -3.25 5.68 -2.40
C TRP A 90 -2.92 5.04 -1.06
N GLU A 91 -2.41 5.82 -0.11
CA GLU A 91 -2.42 5.45 1.30
C GLU A 91 -3.71 5.98 1.94
N ILE A 92 -4.63 5.10 2.31
CA ILE A 92 -5.94 5.47 2.87
C ILE A 92 -5.95 5.18 4.37
N ASP A 93 -6.39 6.14 5.18
CA ASP A 93 -6.55 6.00 6.63
C ASP A 93 -8.02 5.71 6.99
N LEU A 94 -8.32 4.47 7.36
CA LEU A 94 -9.65 4.04 7.76
C LEU A 94 -10.08 4.52 9.15
N ALA A 95 -9.11 4.83 10.02
CA ALA A 95 -9.37 5.36 11.36
C ALA A 95 -9.51 6.89 11.35
N GLY A 96 -9.13 7.53 10.24
CA GLY A 96 -9.26 8.96 9.99
C GLY A 96 -10.71 9.44 10.00
N GLU A 97 -10.89 10.74 10.24
CA GLU A 97 -12.22 11.35 10.22
C GLU A 97 -12.75 11.38 8.78
N ALA A 98 -13.73 10.51 8.50
CA ALA A 98 -14.34 10.46 7.19
C ALA A 98 -15.17 11.73 6.94
N GLN A 99 -14.96 12.35 5.77
CA GLN A 99 -15.72 13.51 5.32
C GLN A 99 -16.59 13.08 4.12
N GLU A 100 -17.89 13.31 4.20
CA GLU A 100 -18.84 12.98 3.13
C GLU A 100 -18.79 11.49 2.69
N GLY A 101 -18.49 10.58 3.62
CA GLY A 101 -18.36 9.14 3.33
C GLY A 101 -17.06 8.76 2.61
N LYS A 102 -16.05 9.65 2.61
CA LYS A 102 -14.71 9.39 2.07
C LYS A 102 -13.69 9.40 3.18
N TYR A 103 -12.67 8.57 3.04
CA TYR A 103 -11.59 8.44 4.02
C TYR A 103 -10.42 9.36 3.67
N PRO A 104 -9.74 9.96 4.66
CA PRO A 104 -8.48 10.67 4.41
C PRO A 104 -7.49 9.77 3.68
N ALA A 105 -6.85 10.31 2.64
CA ALA A 105 -5.90 9.55 1.84
C ALA A 105 -4.77 10.43 1.32
N LYS A 106 -3.60 9.83 1.09
CA LYS A 106 -2.49 10.41 0.34
C LYS A 106 -2.44 9.78 -1.03
N TYR A 107 -2.54 10.61 -2.06
CA TYR A 107 -2.37 10.19 -3.44
C TYR A 107 -0.93 10.38 -3.90
N MET A 108 -0.38 9.39 -4.58
CA MET A 108 0.96 9.38 -5.10
C MET A 108 1.02 8.69 -6.47
N GLN A 109 1.95 9.12 -7.32
CA GLN A 109 2.28 8.46 -8.58
C GLN A 109 3.75 8.10 -8.57
N GLY A 110 4.14 7.08 -9.29
CA GLY A 110 5.54 6.69 -9.34
C GLY A 110 5.78 5.37 -10.03
N LYS A 111 7.00 4.86 -9.90
CA LYS A 111 7.41 3.57 -10.47
C LYS A 111 7.99 2.68 -9.39
N LEU A 112 7.74 1.38 -9.49
CA LEU A 112 8.46 0.41 -8.68
C LEU A 112 9.89 0.27 -9.18
N GLU A 113 10.84 0.48 -8.28
CA GLU A 113 12.28 0.37 -8.51
C GLU A 113 12.75 -1.08 -8.37
N SER A 114 12.17 -1.82 -7.43
CA SER A 114 12.57 -3.19 -7.09
C SER A 114 11.35 -4.11 -6.93
N TRP A 115 11.57 -5.41 -7.15
CA TRP A 115 10.63 -6.46 -6.76
C TRP A 115 11.42 -7.69 -6.36
N GLU A 116 11.43 -7.97 -5.05
CA GLU A 116 12.15 -9.09 -4.48
C GLU A 116 11.16 -10.09 -3.88
N MET A 117 11.34 -11.36 -4.16
CA MET A 117 10.52 -12.44 -3.61
C MET A 117 11.41 -13.65 -3.28
N PRO A 118 12.11 -13.64 -2.14
CA PRO A 118 12.86 -14.80 -1.67
C PRO A 118 11.92 -16.01 -1.47
N ALA A 119 12.31 -17.15 -2.04
CA ALA A 119 11.62 -18.43 -1.85
C ALA A 119 12.45 -19.30 -0.89
N ASN A 120 12.20 -19.14 0.41
CA ASN A 120 12.77 -20.02 1.44
C ASN A 120 11.95 -21.34 1.51
N VAL A 121 12.59 -22.42 1.93
CA VAL A 121 11.96 -23.73 2.16
C VAL A 121 11.17 -23.81 3.47
N GLU A 122 11.47 -22.95 4.44
CA GLU A 122 10.82 -22.98 5.78
C GLU A 122 9.78 -21.87 5.98
N ASP A 123 9.97 -20.70 5.37
CA ASP A 123 9.15 -19.51 5.57
C ASP A 123 8.18 -19.26 4.40
N LEU A 124 7.11 -18.51 4.68
CA LEU A 124 6.25 -17.97 3.62
C LEU A 124 7.07 -17.03 2.74
N ALA A 125 6.87 -17.09 1.43
CA ALA A 125 7.51 -16.15 0.52
C ALA A 125 7.01 -14.73 0.82
N GLU A 126 7.93 -13.83 1.12
CA GLU A 126 7.66 -12.42 1.34
C GLU A 126 8.06 -11.63 0.08
N ILE A 127 7.26 -10.65 -0.27
CA ILE A 127 7.54 -9.67 -1.31
C ILE A 127 8.07 -8.43 -0.63
N SER A 128 9.21 -7.93 -1.09
CA SER A 128 9.72 -6.60 -0.75
C SER A 128 9.83 -5.77 -2.03
N THR A 129 9.26 -4.57 -2.02
CA THR A 129 9.26 -3.68 -3.17
C THR A 129 9.34 -2.22 -2.74
N THR A 130 10.10 -1.44 -3.50
CA THR A 130 10.25 0.00 -3.30
C THR A 130 9.66 0.75 -4.48
N MET A 131 8.75 1.67 -4.20
CA MET A 131 8.20 2.61 -5.17
C MET A 131 8.87 3.97 -5.01
N LYS A 132 9.46 4.49 -6.08
CA LYS A 132 9.92 5.88 -6.15
C LYS A 132 8.74 6.75 -6.58
N ILE A 133 8.44 7.77 -5.78
CA ILE A 133 7.28 8.64 -5.98
C ILE A 133 7.70 9.85 -6.80
N ASP A 134 6.94 10.12 -7.86
CA ASP A 134 7.08 11.29 -8.70
C ASP A 134 6.46 12.51 -7.99
N GLY A 135 7.33 13.33 -7.40
CA GLY A 135 6.92 14.53 -6.67
C GLY A 135 6.52 14.26 -5.23
N ILE A 136 5.60 15.06 -4.70
CA ILE A 136 5.20 15.02 -3.29
C ILE A 136 3.77 14.44 -3.20
N PRO A 137 3.51 13.46 -2.33
CA PRO A 137 2.18 12.95 -2.06
C PRO A 137 1.17 14.07 -1.77
N GLN A 138 -0.01 13.97 -2.37
CA GLN A 138 -1.07 14.95 -2.22
C GLN A 138 -2.12 14.46 -1.23
N ASP A 139 -2.41 15.25 -0.20
CA ASP A 139 -3.50 14.97 0.74
C ASP A 139 -4.86 15.15 0.06
N GLY A 140 -5.78 14.23 0.35
CA GLY A 140 -7.12 14.24 -0.19
C GLY A 140 -8.04 13.26 0.52
N PHE A 141 -9.15 12.92 -0.15
CA PHE A 141 -10.14 11.98 0.36
C PHE A 141 -10.44 10.92 -0.70
N ALA A 142 -10.29 9.65 -0.34
CA ALA A 142 -10.56 8.52 -1.21
C ALA A 142 -11.94 7.91 -0.92
N THR A 143 -12.66 7.56 -1.99
CA THR A 143 -13.91 6.80 -1.88
C THR A 143 -13.58 5.32 -1.98
N ILE A 144 -13.91 4.55 -0.96
CA ILE A 144 -13.82 3.09 -0.98
C ILE A 144 -15.19 2.54 -1.35
N SER A 145 -15.26 1.65 -2.33
CA SER A 145 -16.51 0.95 -2.66
C SER A 145 -16.83 -0.13 -1.62
N LYS A 146 -18.11 -0.47 -1.45
CA LYS A 146 -18.55 -1.51 -0.49
C LYS A 146 -17.85 -2.86 -0.67
N ASP A 147 -17.49 -3.20 -1.91
CA ASP A 147 -16.75 -4.45 -2.19
C ASP A 147 -15.30 -4.37 -1.72
N GLN A 148 -14.65 -3.19 -1.86
CA GLN A 148 -13.33 -2.94 -1.30
C GLN A 148 -13.36 -2.87 0.22
N GLU A 149 -14.40 -2.30 0.83
CA GLU A 149 -14.60 -2.32 2.29
C GLU A 149 -14.67 -3.76 2.81
N LYS A 150 -15.43 -4.65 2.15
CA LYS A 150 -15.48 -6.08 2.52
C LYS A 150 -14.14 -6.79 2.37
N ALA A 151 -13.39 -6.49 1.31
CA ALA A 151 -12.05 -7.05 1.10
C ALA A 151 -11.02 -6.52 2.13
N ILE A 152 -11.18 -5.29 2.60
CA ILE A 152 -10.34 -4.72 3.66
C ILE A 152 -10.73 -5.27 5.03
N LEU A 153 -12.03 -5.29 5.33
CA LEU A 153 -12.63 -5.73 6.59
C LEU A 153 -12.87 -7.25 6.62
N TYR A 154 -12.05 -8.07 5.95
CA TYR A 154 -12.19 -9.54 5.93
C TYR A 154 -12.08 -10.21 7.33
N ALA A 155 -12.03 -9.40 8.40
CA ALA A 155 -12.18 -9.80 9.80
C ALA A 155 -13.37 -9.16 10.55
N PHE A 156 -14.39 -8.59 9.90
CA PHE A 156 -15.65 -8.29 10.59
C PHE A 156 -16.53 -9.54 10.62
N ARG A 157 -16.27 -10.39 11.62
CA ARG A 157 -17.23 -11.43 12.05
C ARG A 157 -18.20 -10.76 13.03
N ASP A 158 -19.48 -10.85 12.71
CA ASP A 158 -20.57 -10.41 13.58
C ASP A 158 -20.51 -11.16 14.93
N VAL A 159 -21.03 -10.57 16.01
CA VAL A 159 -20.99 -11.11 17.38
C VAL A 159 -21.98 -12.26 17.63
N THR A 160 -22.74 -12.67 16.61
CA THR A 160 -23.64 -13.82 16.69
C THR A 160 -22.93 -15.14 16.38
N ILE A 161 -23.45 -16.23 16.97
CA ILE A 161 -22.80 -17.55 17.00
C ILE A 161 -22.43 -18.05 15.61
N PHE A 162 -21.15 -18.37 15.44
CA PHE A 162 -20.59 -19.16 14.35
C PHE A 162 -20.81 -20.64 14.67
N ASP A 163 -21.70 -21.31 13.93
CA ASP A 163 -21.98 -22.73 14.13
C ASP A 163 -21.06 -23.56 13.21
N GLU A 164 -19.92 -23.98 13.76
CA GLU A 164 -18.84 -24.72 13.08
C GLU A 164 -19.11 -26.24 13.08
N LYS A 165 -20.38 -26.66 13.02
CA LYS A 165 -20.76 -28.09 12.97
C LYS A 165 -21.86 -28.35 11.95
N ALA A 166 -21.49 -28.41 10.68
CA ALA A 166 -22.29 -29.08 9.66
C ALA A 166 -21.44 -29.73 8.56
N GLU A 167 -20.22 -30.18 8.86
CA GLU A 167 -19.43 -30.99 7.92
C GLU A 167 -18.45 -31.90 8.67
N SER A 168 -18.94 -33.01 9.23
CA SER A 168 -18.22 -34.30 9.39
C SER A 168 -18.89 -35.23 10.43
N THR A 169 -20.08 -35.78 10.13
CA THR A 169 -20.43 -37.16 10.55
C THR A 169 -21.66 -37.71 9.82
N GLU A 170 -21.47 -38.24 8.60
CA GLU A 170 -22.22 -39.42 8.15
C GLU A 170 -21.24 -40.37 7.44
N GLY A 171 -20.37 -40.96 8.26
CA GLY A 171 -19.75 -42.23 7.90
C GLY A 171 -20.85 -43.29 7.85
N HIS A 172 -21.04 -43.88 6.68
CA HIS A 172 -21.87 -45.06 6.49
C HIS A 172 -21.31 -46.26 7.28
N ALA A 173 -22.26 -47.09 7.73
CA ALA A 173 -22.16 -48.43 8.33
C ALA A 173 -22.04 -48.49 9.86
#